data_AF-A0A430CMH8-F1
#
_entry.id   AF-A0A430CMH8-F1
#
_cell.length_a   1.000
_cell.length_b   1.000
_cell.length_c   1.000
_cell.angle_alpha   90.00
_cell.angle_beta   90.00
_cell.angle_gamma   90.00
#
_symmetry.space_group_name_H-M   'P 1'
#
loop_
_entity.id
_entity.type
_entity.pdbx_description
1 polymer ?
#
loop_
_entity_poly.entity_id
_entity_poly.type
_entity_poly.pdbx_seq_one_letter_code
_entity_poly.pdbx_strand_id
1 'polypeptide(L)'
;MTACALALTLASCGNDGASDAISVVPGATSALSTPSVGTATAAATNAATPSSGTTAAAPAELELYTVGRLTWSLDTDVSEDIRNRITDAMNWTINHTNTLAGYEGHVSVTYHPGTPTAEAGYRWRIQFGGSIGRRVALHEMAHWLGSGTYGEWGNYMVDGRWRGAITNARIKAFDGPDAVQWGDRIHFWPYGLNYDNEFYETQRNVQLVSSQLGDMGLGDAATQFAGDRRFVNRSSKLLLDGTGTEPVAGSGTGATLTWNVHYADGYVELVSADGRAIDSAGNTNNGDPTVLAPRSQSIAQQWELLTTDDGWFLLRNRQTFKCLDNVGELGAGASIRVWDCGGHPNQQWHLVR
;
A
#
# COMPACT_ATOMS: atom_id res chain seq x y z
N MET A 1 -38.07 -11.19 -42.14
CA MET A 1 -38.33 -11.58 -40.74
C MET A 1 -37.68 -10.56 -39.84
N THR A 2 -38.54 -9.62 -39.44
CA THR A 2 -38.56 -8.74 -38.26
C THR A 2 -37.27 -8.37 -37.53
N ALA A 3 -36.89 -7.11 -37.69
CA ALA A 3 -36.14 -6.32 -36.72
C ALA A 3 -37.02 -6.00 -35.50
N CYS A 4 -36.40 -5.86 -34.32
CA CYS A 4 -37.05 -5.25 -33.17
C CYS A 4 -36.13 -4.16 -32.61
N ALA A 5 -36.46 -2.92 -32.95
CA ALA A 5 -35.99 -1.73 -32.27
C ALA A 5 -36.88 -1.48 -31.04
N LEU A 6 -36.30 -1.05 -29.93
CA LEU A 6 -37.06 -0.40 -28.87
C LEU A 6 -36.30 0.86 -28.43
N ALA A 7 -36.94 2.00 -28.66
CA ALA A 7 -36.58 3.31 -28.15
C ALA A 7 -37.67 3.77 -27.16
N LEU A 8 -37.37 4.86 -26.43
CA LEU A 8 -38.13 5.59 -25.38
C LEU A 8 -37.95 5.04 -23.95
N THR A 9 -37.67 5.82 -22.89
CA THR A 9 -37.58 7.29 -22.70
C THR A 9 -36.91 7.63 -21.36
N LEU A 10 -36.44 8.88 -21.24
CA LEU A 10 -35.91 9.58 -20.07
C LEU A 10 -36.56 9.27 -18.71
N ALA A 11 -35.73 9.12 -17.67
CA ALA A 11 -36.07 9.44 -16.29
C ALA A 11 -34.83 10.02 -15.59
N SER A 12 -34.99 11.22 -15.02
CA SER A 12 -33.99 11.94 -14.24
C SER A 12 -34.08 11.61 -12.75
N CYS A 13 -32.95 11.77 -12.06
CA CYS A 13 -32.77 12.06 -10.63
C CYS A 13 -33.25 11.01 -9.61
N GLY A 14 -32.29 10.51 -8.83
CA GLY A 14 -32.53 9.71 -7.62
C GLY A 14 -31.24 9.59 -6.83
N ASN A 15 -30.97 10.60 -6.01
CA ASN A 15 -29.95 10.62 -4.96
C ASN A 15 -30.40 9.66 -3.85
N ASP A 16 -29.56 8.72 -3.40
CA ASP A 16 -29.74 8.09 -2.09
C ASP A 16 -28.40 7.50 -1.61
N GLY A 17 -27.82 8.18 -0.62
CA GLY A 17 -26.82 7.62 0.26
C GLY A 17 -27.51 6.80 1.35
N ALA A 18 -26.94 5.66 1.71
CA ALA A 18 -27.29 4.93 2.91
C ALA A 18 -26.00 4.47 3.59
N SER A 19 -25.70 5.14 4.70
CA SER A 19 -24.75 4.77 5.73
C SER A 19 -25.35 3.69 6.63
N ASP A 20 -24.74 2.50 6.68
CA ASP A 20 -25.13 1.47 7.64
C ASP A 20 -24.48 1.73 9.01
N ALA A 21 -25.34 2.12 9.95
CA ALA A 21 -25.01 2.32 11.36
C ALA A 21 -25.09 0.99 12.14
N ILE A 22 -24.06 0.75 12.95
CA ILE A 22 -23.99 -0.35 13.92
C ILE A 22 -25.00 -0.13 15.05
N SER A 23 -25.88 -1.12 15.26
CA SER A 23 -26.83 -1.18 16.38
C SER A 23 -26.17 -1.73 17.65
N VAL A 24 -26.29 -1.01 18.76
CA VAL A 24 -25.90 -1.42 20.11
C VAL A 24 -27.13 -2.01 20.82
N VAL A 25 -26.98 -3.22 21.37
CA VAL A 25 -27.98 -3.88 22.23
C VAL A 25 -27.52 -3.79 23.70
N PRO A 26 -28.39 -3.42 24.67
CA PRO A 26 -27.98 -3.28 26.06
C PRO A 26 -28.28 -4.52 26.91
N GLY A 27 -27.38 -4.81 27.85
CA GLY A 27 -27.74 -5.35 29.17
C GLY A 27 -27.16 -6.72 29.56
N ALA A 28 -26.23 -6.72 30.53
CA ALA A 28 -26.30 -7.58 31.72
C ALA A 28 -25.24 -7.12 32.75
N THR A 29 -25.72 -6.76 33.94
CA THR A 29 -24.92 -6.39 35.11
C THR A 29 -24.43 -7.65 35.82
N SER A 30 -23.20 -7.62 36.35
CA SER A 30 -22.71 -8.61 37.30
C SER A 30 -21.78 -7.92 38.30
N ALA A 31 -22.14 -8.05 39.57
CA ALA A 31 -21.51 -7.40 40.71
C ALA A 31 -20.07 -7.90 40.94
N LEU A 32 -19.16 -6.98 41.25
CA LEU A 32 -17.85 -7.28 41.81
C LEU A 32 -17.71 -6.59 43.17
N SER A 33 -17.42 -7.43 44.16
CA SER A 33 -17.23 -7.15 45.57
C SER A 33 -15.96 -6.32 45.83
N THR A 34 -16.08 -5.42 46.80
CA THR A 34 -15.00 -4.59 47.34
C THR A 34 -14.01 -5.40 48.20
N PRO A 35 -12.72 -5.02 48.19
CA PRO A 35 -11.88 -5.21 49.36
C PRO A 35 -11.46 -3.89 50.01
N SER A 36 -11.23 -4.00 51.31
CA SER A 36 -11.03 -2.96 52.32
C SER A 36 -9.77 -2.11 52.17
N VAL A 37 -9.89 -0.84 52.53
CA VAL A 37 -8.79 0.10 52.77
C VAL A 37 -8.06 -0.27 54.06
N GLY A 38 -6.78 -0.64 53.93
CA GLY A 38 -5.83 -0.76 55.04
C GLY A 38 -4.87 0.42 55.05
N THR A 39 -4.84 1.16 56.14
CA THR A 39 -3.92 2.27 56.40
C THR A 39 -2.50 1.75 56.69
N ALA A 40 -1.51 2.28 55.99
CA ALA A 40 -0.09 2.09 56.34
C ALA A 40 0.63 3.44 56.35
N THR A 41 1.18 3.75 57.52
CA THR A 41 1.92 4.95 57.92
C THR A 41 3.28 5.07 57.22
N ALA A 42 3.63 6.31 56.88
CA ALA A 42 4.92 6.71 56.34
C ALA A 42 6.05 6.58 57.37
N ALA A 43 7.19 6.04 56.95
CA ALA A 43 8.46 6.17 57.64
C ALA A 43 9.53 6.54 56.61
N ALA A 44 10.13 7.73 56.79
CA ALA A 44 11.21 8.25 55.99
C ALA A 44 12.52 7.49 56.27
N THR A 45 13.28 7.18 55.23
CA THR A 45 14.72 6.87 55.35
C THR A 45 15.52 7.55 54.23
N ASN A 46 16.76 7.85 54.61
CA ASN A 46 17.66 8.88 54.09
C ASN A 46 18.03 8.80 52.60
N ALA A 47 18.23 10.00 52.04
CA ALA A 47 18.79 10.25 50.73
C ALA A 47 20.23 9.72 50.59
N ALA A 48 20.48 8.97 49.52
CA ALA A 48 21.80 8.73 48.97
C ALA A 48 21.98 9.58 47.71
N THR A 49 23.12 10.26 47.62
CA THR A 49 23.56 11.14 46.53
C THR A 49 23.54 10.40 45.18
N PRO A 50 22.92 10.93 44.11
CA PRO A 50 22.97 10.26 42.82
C PRO A 50 24.35 10.47 42.18
N SER A 51 25.06 9.38 41.94
CA SER A 51 26.17 9.39 40.99
C SER A 51 25.62 9.72 39.60
N SER A 52 26.30 10.58 38.87
CA SER A 52 26.05 10.86 37.45
C SER A 52 26.24 9.60 36.61
N GLY A 53 25.20 8.77 36.56
CA GLY A 53 25.07 7.68 35.59
C GLY A 53 24.59 8.27 34.28
N THR A 54 25.36 8.07 33.22
CA THR A 54 24.89 8.26 31.85
C THR A 54 23.64 7.41 31.68
N THR A 55 22.46 8.04 31.64
CA THR A 55 21.22 7.35 31.28
C THR A 55 21.43 6.75 29.89
N ALA A 56 21.46 5.42 29.80
CA ALA A 56 21.35 4.73 28.54
C ALA A 56 20.13 5.31 27.81
N ALA A 57 20.31 5.74 26.57
CA ALA A 57 19.21 6.20 25.74
C ALA A 57 18.10 5.15 25.77
N ALA A 58 16.86 5.58 25.97
CA ALA A 58 15.71 4.71 25.81
C ALA A 58 15.81 4.01 24.44
N PRO A 59 15.45 2.72 24.32
CA PRO A 59 15.47 2.05 23.03
C PRO A 59 14.66 2.88 22.04
N ALA A 60 15.25 3.17 20.87
CA ALA A 60 14.57 3.93 19.84
C ALA A 60 13.24 3.23 19.48
N GLU A 61 12.14 3.97 19.57
CA GLU A 61 10.83 3.51 19.15
C GLU A 61 10.85 3.24 17.64
N LEU A 62 10.20 2.16 17.20
CA LEU A 62 10.12 1.81 15.77
C LEU A 62 9.36 2.90 15.02
N GLU A 63 10.05 3.63 14.14
CA GLU A 63 9.43 4.70 13.35
C GLU A 63 8.86 4.13 12.05
N LEU A 64 7.53 4.15 11.90
CA LEU A 64 6.84 3.77 10.68
C LEU A 64 7.17 4.76 9.55
N TYR A 65 7.48 4.28 8.35
CA TYR A 65 7.66 5.15 7.17
C TYR A 65 7.15 4.52 5.86
N THR A 66 6.84 5.36 4.87
CA THR A 66 6.52 4.96 3.50
C THR A 66 7.68 5.31 2.56
N VAL A 67 7.76 4.64 1.41
CA VAL A 67 8.88 4.83 0.46
C VAL A 67 8.87 6.24 -0.13
N GLY A 68 7.69 6.70 -0.55
CA GLY A 68 7.47 8.04 -1.09
C GLY A 68 7.23 9.09 -0.03
N ARG A 69 7.31 10.35 -0.46
CA ARG A 69 7.13 11.56 0.35
C ARG A 69 6.21 12.57 -0.35
N LEU A 70 5.29 12.11 -1.18
CA LEU A 70 4.27 12.97 -1.76
C LEU A 70 3.40 13.57 -0.66
N THR A 71 3.03 14.83 -0.85
CA THR A 71 2.09 15.59 -0.01
C THR A 71 1.08 16.31 -0.89
N TRP A 72 0.02 16.86 -0.32
CA TRP A 72 -1.00 17.59 -1.09
C TRP A 72 -1.64 18.73 -0.29
N SER A 73 -2.24 19.69 -0.98
CA SER A 73 -3.06 20.76 -0.41
C SER A 73 -4.31 21.00 -1.25
N LEU A 74 -5.38 21.53 -0.63
CA LEU A 74 -6.56 22.03 -1.33
C LEU A 74 -6.51 23.55 -1.41
N ASP A 75 -6.34 24.08 -2.61
CA ASP A 75 -6.05 25.50 -2.86
C ASP A 75 -7.32 26.29 -3.26
N THR A 76 -8.50 25.68 -3.19
CA THR A 76 -9.79 26.30 -3.50
C THR A 76 -10.72 26.23 -2.30
N ASP A 77 -11.41 27.33 -1.99
CA ASP A 77 -12.48 27.28 -1.01
C ASP A 77 -13.71 26.59 -1.58
N VAL A 78 -14.23 25.62 -0.83
CA VAL A 78 -15.30 24.71 -1.27
C VAL A 78 -16.21 24.40 -0.09
N SER A 79 -17.42 23.92 -0.40
CA SER A 79 -18.33 23.40 0.61
C SER A 79 -17.69 22.23 1.39
N GLU A 80 -18.20 21.99 2.60
CA GLU A 80 -17.72 20.92 3.47
C GLU A 80 -17.82 19.52 2.82
N ASP A 81 -18.90 19.25 2.10
CA ASP A 81 -19.07 17.98 1.35
C ASP A 81 -17.94 17.75 0.34
N ILE A 82 -17.68 18.75 -0.51
CA ILE A 82 -16.62 18.67 -1.52
C ILE A 82 -15.25 18.54 -0.86
N ARG A 83 -15.01 19.27 0.23
CA ARG A 83 -13.78 19.18 1.01
C ARG A 83 -13.55 17.77 1.54
N ASN A 84 -14.58 17.15 2.13
CA ASN A 84 -14.49 15.80 2.70
C ASN A 84 -14.21 14.75 1.64
N ARG A 85 -14.89 14.83 0.48
CA ARG A 85 -14.68 13.90 -0.64
C ARG A 85 -13.29 14.01 -1.26
N ILE A 86 -12.79 15.23 -1.46
CA ILE A 86 -11.41 15.46 -1.93
C ILE A 86 -10.40 14.96 -0.90
N THR A 87 -10.65 15.23 0.39
CA THR A 87 -9.75 14.81 1.47
C THR A 87 -9.63 13.29 1.56
N ASP A 88 -10.74 12.56 1.50
CA ASP A 88 -10.72 11.08 1.45
C ASP A 88 -9.91 10.59 0.22
N ALA A 89 -10.24 11.10 -0.96
CA ALA A 89 -9.63 10.66 -2.20
C ALA A 89 -8.12 10.93 -2.26
N MET A 90 -7.68 12.12 -1.84
CA MET A 90 -6.28 12.51 -1.88
C MET A 90 -5.45 11.90 -0.76
N ASN A 91 -5.97 11.81 0.48
CA ASN A 91 -5.27 11.10 1.55
C ASN A 91 -5.02 9.65 1.19
N TRP A 92 -6.05 8.97 0.67
CA TRP A 92 -5.93 7.60 0.20
C TRP A 92 -4.91 7.49 -0.93
N THR A 93 -5.00 8.34 -1.96
CA THR A 93 -4.10 8.29 -3.14
C THR A 93 -2.64 8.53 -2.75
N ILE A 94 -2.38 9.48 -1.86
CA ILE A 94 -1.04 9.81 -1.39
C ILE A 94 -0.47 8.66 -0.55
N ASN A 95 -1.24 8.11 0.39
CA ASN A 95 -0.82 6.96 1.19
C ASN A 95 -0.54 5.74 0.30
N HIS A 96 -1.47 5.42 -0.61
CA HIS A 96 -1.36 4.31 -1.57
C HIS A 96 -0.08 4.43 -2.42
N THR A 97 0.14 5.61 -2.99
CA THR A 97 1.28 5.89 -3.87
C THR A 97 2.60 5.87 -3.10
N ASN A 98 2.68 6.54 -1.94
CA ASN A 98 3.90 6.58 -1.12
C ASN A 98 4.28 5.20 -0.57
N THR A 99 3.31 4.32 -0.32
CA THR A 99 3.59 2.95 0.14
C THR A 99 4.31 2.13 -0.93
N LEU A 100 3.95 2.34 -2.21
CA LEU A 100 4.41 1.52 -3.33
C LEU A 100 5.61 2.09 -4.09
N ALA A 101 5.81 3.41 -4.05
CA ALA A 101 6.80 4.10 -4.88
C ALA A 101 7.41 5.33 -4.20
N GLY A 102 8.71 5.53 -4.43
CA GLY A 102 9.52 6.62 -3.88
C GLY A 102 9.33 7.97 -4.57
N TYR A 103 8.10 8.35 -4.89
CA TYR A 103 7.82 9.66 -5.46
C TYR A 103 7.98 10.78 -4.42
N GLU A 104 8.42 11.95 -4.89
CA GLU A 104 8.50 13.16 -4.09
C GLU A 104 7.79 14.32 -4.77
N GLY A 105 7.27 15.23 -3.95
CA GLY A 105 6.63 16.45 -4.43
C GLY A 105 5.40 16.85 -3.61
N HIS A 106 4.81 17.96 -4.03
CA HIS A 106 3.58 18.50 -3.44
C HIS A 106 2.53 18.67 -4.53
N VAL A 107 1.36 18.07 -4.34
CA VAL A 107 0.24 18.10 -5.30
C VAL A 107 -0.73 19.20 -4.89
N SER A 108 -0.74 20.30 -5.64
CA SER A 108 -1.79 21.32 -5.53
C SER A 108 -3.10 20.80 -6.10
N VAL A 109 -4.15 20.80 -5.28
CA VAL A 109 -5.50 20.35 -5.66
C VAL A 109 -6.46 21.53 -5.71
N THR A 110 -7.28 21.61 -6.74
CA THR A 110 -8.35 22.61 -6.88
C THR A 110 -9.70 21.96 -7.18
N TYR A 111 -10.76 22.75 -7.11
CA TYR A 111 -12.10 22.32 -7.51
C TYR A 111 -12.75 23.37 -8.42
N HIS A 112 -13.42 22.94 -9.48
CA HIS A 112 -14.26 23.84 -10.27
C HIS A 112 -15.50 23.11 -10.80
N PRO A 113 -16.72 23.61 -10.53
CA PRO A 113 -17.96 22.90 -10.89
C PRO A 113 -18.18 22.78 -12.40
N GLY A 114 -17.52 23.61 -13.21
CA GLY A 114 -17.55 23.51 -14.67
C GLY A 114 -16.66 22.42 -15.26
N THR A 115 -15.79 21.78 -14.46
CA THR A 115 -14.98 20.64 -14.92
C THR A 115 -15.85 19.38 -14.89
N PRO A 116 -16.06 18.66 -16.00
CA PRO A 116 -17.00 17.52 -16.04
C PRO A 116 -16.63 16.37 -15.10
N THR A 117 -15.35 16.01 -15.03
CA THR A 117 -14.84 14.91 -14.20
C THR A 117 -13.75 15.43 -13.27
N ALA A 118 -12.49 15.34 -13.69
CA ALA A 118 -11.30 15.95 -13.13
C ALA A 118 -10.28 16.13 -14.27
N GLU A 119 -9.24 16.91 -14.03
CA GLU A 119 -8.14 17.09 -14.97
C GLU A 119 -6.82 17.29 -14.24
N ALA A 120 -5.74 16.79 -14.82
CA ALA A 120 -4.39 16.99 -14.33
C ALA A 120 -3.39 17.16 -15.48
N GLY A 121 -2.29 17.85 -15.15
CA GLY A 121 -1.15 18.02 -16.04
C GLY A 121 0.14 17.71 -15.29
N TYR A 122 1.17 17.31 -16.04
CA TYR A 122 2.47 16.95 -15.47
C TYR A 122 2.98 18.03 -14.51
N ARG A 123 3.10 17.67 -13.22
CA ARG A 123 3.60 18.51 -12.11
C ARG A 123 2.91 19.86 -11.93
N TRP A 124 1.68 20.01 -12.39
CA TRP A 124 0.95 21.28 -12.29
C TRP A 124 -0.07 21.25 -11.14
N ARG A 125 -1.31 20.84 -11.41
CA ARG A 125 -2.37 20.68 -10.40
C ARG A 125 -3.24 19.48 -10.74
N ILE A 126 -3.99 18.99 -9.75
CA ILE A 126 -5.16 18.13 -9.97
C ILE A 126 -6.39 18.99 -9.71
N GLN A 127 -7.26 19.17 -10.70
CA GLN A 127 -8.52 19.89 -10.55
C GLN A 127 -9.69 18.91 -10.58
N PHE A 128 -10.40 18.79 -9.46
CA PHE A 128 -11.65 18.05 -9.39
C PHE A 128 -12.84 18.86 -9.93
N GLY A 129 -13.86 18.15 -10.40
CA GLY A 129 -15.12 18.72 -10.88
C GLY A 129 -16.31 17.81 -10.57
N GLY A 130 -17.09 17.43 -11.57
CA GLY A 130 -18.28 16.61 -11.40
C GLY A 130 -18.02 15.20 -10.84
N SER A 131 -16.78 14.70 -10.91
CA SER A 131 -16.38 13.40 -10.35
C SER A 131 -15.30 13.56 -9.28
N ILE A 132 -15.57 13.07 -8.07
CA ILE A 132 -14.61 13.07 -6.95
C ILE A 132 -14.68 11.70 -6.30
N GLY A 133 -13.53 11.02 -6.23
CA GLY A 133 -13.38 9.71 -5.58
C GLY A 133 -11.96 9.17 -5.73
N ARG A 134 -11.63 8.13 -4.95
CA ARG A 134 -10.28 7.52 -4.89
C ARG A 134 -9.76 7.06 -6.25
N ARG A 135 -10.62 6.43 -7.06
CA ARG A 135 -10.30 6.01 -8.44
C ARG A 135 -9.98 7.20 -9.35
N VAL A 136 -10.74 8.30 -9.24
CA VAL A 136 -10.47 9.56 -9.98
C VAL A 136 -9.12 10.10 -9.55
N ALA A 137 -8.88 10.24 -8.25
CA ALA A 137 -7.66 10.83 -7.71
C ALA A 137 -6.41 10.05 -8.13
N LEU A 138 -6.44 8.72 -8.11
CA LEU A 138 -5.30 7.90 -8.54
C LEU A 138 -5.08 7.93 -10.06
N HIS A 139 -6.15 8.00 -10.85
CA HIS A 139 -6.06 8.24 -12.29
C HIS A 139 -5.41 9.60 -12.59
N GLU A 140 -5.91 10.67 -11.97
CA GLU A 140 -5.32 12.02 -12.14
C GLU A 140 -3.90 12.10 -11.58
N MET A 141 -3.55 11.31 -10.56
CA MET A 141 -2.18 11.19 -10.06
C MET A 141 -1.26 10.63 -11.15
N ALA A 142 -1.70 9.66 -11.96
CA ALA A 142 -0.91 9.17 -13.09
C ALA A 142 -0.57 10.29 -14.08
N HIS A 143 -1.57 11.13 -14.39
CA HIS A 143 -1.39 12.32 -15.23
C HIS A 143 -0.52 13.39 -14.58
N TRP A 144 -0.65 13.62 -13.27
CA TRP A 144 0.20 14.57 -12.57
C TRP A 144 1.67 14.10 -12.52
N LEU A 145 1.88 12.79 -12.40
CA LEU A 145 3.19 12.15 -12.43
C LEU A 145 3.83 12.12 -13.82
N GLY A 146 3.04 12.04 -14.89
CA GLY A 146 3.50 12.24 -16.27
C GLY A 146 2.92 11.31 -17.32
N SER A 147 2.20 10.26 -16.96
CA SER A 147 1.50 9.41 -17.93
C SER A 147 0.49 10.26 -18.71
N GLY A 148 0.52 10.25 -20.04
CA GLY A 148 -0.36 11.02 -20.91
C GLY A 148 -0.06 12.52 -21.05
N THR A 149 0.69 13.10 -20.12
CA THR A 149 0.85 14.57 -19.99
C THR A 149 2.30 15.03 -20.08
N TYR A 150 3.27 14.13 -19.91
CA TYR A 150 4.68 14.42 -20.11
C TYR A 150 5.03 14.39 -21.61
N GLY A 151 5.91 15.29 -22.05
CA GLY A 151 6.21 15.51 -23.46
C GLY A 151 6.71 14.26 -24.21
N GLU A 152 7.34 13.33 -23.50
CA GLU A 152 7.84 12.06 -24.07
C GLU A 152 6.76 11.00 -24.30
N TRP A 153 5.54 11.18 -23.78
CA TRP A 153 4.47 10.18 -23.90
C TRP A 153 4.25 9.72 -25.35
N GLY A 154 4.16 10.67 -26.29
CA GLY A 154 3.92 10.37 -27.71
C GLY A 154 5.08 9.64 -28.41
N ASN A 155 6.28 9.67 -27.85
CA ASN A 155 7.42 8.93 -28.39
C ASN A 155 7.36 7.44 -28.01
N TYR A 156 6.68 7.12 -26.89
CA TYR A 156 6.54 5.76 -26.39
C TYR A 156 5.18 5.13 -26.70
N MET A 157 4.09 5.91 -26.67
CA MET A 157 2.75 5.47 -27.05
C MET A 157 2.53 5.70 -28.55
N VAL A 158 2.88 4.69 -29.35
CA VAL A 158 2.87 4.78 -30.82
C VAL A 158 2.00 3.67 -31.40
N ASP A 159 1.11 4.04 -32.33
CA ASP A 159 0.13 3.12 -32.93
C ASP A 159 -0.75 2.40 -31.89
N GLY A 160 -1.07 3.12 -30.80
CA GLY A 160 -1.89 2.62 -29.69
C GLY A 160 -1.15 1.68 -28.74
N ARG A 161 0.17 1.49 -28.87
CA ARG A 161 0.96 0.56 -28.07
C ARG A 161 2.16 1.24 -27.41
N TRP A 162 2.39 0.93 -26.14
CA TRP A 162 3.60 1.36 -25.44
C TRP A 162 4.85 0.61 -25.93
N ARG A 163 5.90 1.34 -26.29
CA ARG A 163 7.17 0.80 -26.84
C ARG A 163 8.30 0.71 -25.81
N GLY A 164 8.13 1.28 -24.62
CA GLY A 164 9.17 1.31 -23.59
C GLY A 164 9.46 -0.07 -23.01
N ALA A 165 10.73 -0.35 -22.71
CA ALA A 165 11.18 -1.68 -22.33
C ALA A 165 10.77 -2.02 -20.89
N ILE A 166 10.79 -1.05 -19.98
CA ILE A 166 10.50 -1.24 -18.56
C ILE A 166 9.02 -1.57 -18.38
N THR A 167 8.11 -0.78 -18.98
CA THR A 167 6.66 -1.06 -18.90
C THR A 167 6.31 -2.36 -19.60
N ASN A 168 6.94 -2.68 -20.74
CA ASN A 168 6.69 -3.95 -21.42
C ASN A 168 7.17 -5.17 -20.61
N ALA A 169 8.26 -5.06 -19.84
CA ALA A 169 8.66 -6.11 -18.91
C ALA A 169 7.65 -6.26 -17.77
N ARG A 170 7.22 -5.14 -17.18
CA ARG A 170 6.28 -5.09 -16.06
C ARG A 170 4.91 -5.67 -16.38
N ILE A 171 4.31 -5.26 -17.49
CA ILE A 171 2.99 -5.80 -17.88
C ILE A 171 3.05 -7.30 -18.19
N LYS A 172 4.18 -7.79 -18.71
CA LYS A 172 4.37 -9.22 -18.97
C LYS A 172 4.61 -10.03 -17.70
N ALA A 173 5.25 -9.45 -16.69
CA ALA A 173 5.34 -10.07 -15.38
C ALA A 173 3.93 -10.20 -14.75
N PHE A 174 3.08 -9.23 -14.98
CA PHE A 174 1.72 -9.17 -14.47
C PHE A 174 0.77 -10.15 -15.14
N ASP A 175 0.73 -10.16 -16.48
CA ASP A 175 -0.37 -10.80 -17.23
C ASP A 175 0.13 -11.87 -18.21
N GLY A 176 1.43 -12.15 -18.22
CA GLY A 176 2.06 -13.16 -19.05
C GLY A 176 2.76 -12.61 -20.29
N PRO A 177 3.48 -13.47 -21.04
CA PRO A 177 4.43 -13.04 -22.08
C PRO A 177 3.80 -12.28 -23.25
N ASP A 178 2.51 -12.50 -23.51
CA ASP A 178 1.76 -11.90 -24.61
C ASP A 178 1.07 -10.58 -24.22
N ALA A 179 1.21 -10.15 -22.96
CA ALA A 179 0.59 -8.93 -22.47
C ALA A 179 1.14 -7.69 -23.18
N VAL A 180 0.24 -6.74 -23.44
CA VAL A 180 0.54 -5.50 -24.14
C VAL A 180 -0.08 -4.34 -23.38
N GLN A 181 0.72 -3.30 -23.14
CA GLN A 181 0.21 -2.01 -22.68
C GLN A 181 -0.29 -1.22 -23.89
N TRP A 182 -1.61 -1.07 -23.95
CA TRP A 182 -2.31 -0.24 -24.94
C TRP A 182 -2.55 1.16 -24.40
N GLY A 183 -2.88 2.08 -25.30
CA GLY A 183 -3.25 3.44 -24.93
C GLY A 183 -3.57 4.31 -26.12
N ASP A 184 -3.75 5.59 -25.83
CA ASP A 184 -3.99 6.64 -26.81
C ASP A 184 -3.10 7.86 -26.51
N ARG A 185 -3.51 9.04 -26.99
CA ARG A 185 -2.75 10.28 -26.79
C ARG A 185 -2.58 10.65 -25.30
N ILE A 186 -3.44 10.18 -24.41
CA ILE A 186 -3.45 10.58 -23.00
C ILE A 186 -3.65 9.40 -22.04
N HIS A 187 -4.48 8.41 -22.37
CA HIS A 187 -4.80 7.29 -21.48
C HIS A 187 -4.05 6.01 -21.85
N PHE A 188 -4.03 5.06 -20.92
CA PHE A 188 -3.53 3.69 -21.15
C PHE A 188 -4.50 2.65 -20.60
N TRP A 189 -4.39 1.42 -21.10
CA TRP A 189 -5.07 0.24 -20.58
C TRP A 189 -4.27 -1.02 -20.92
N PRO A 190 -4.36 -2.12 -20.15
CA PRO A 190 -5.12 -2.26 -18.90
C PRO A 190 -4.56 -1.40 -17.76
N TYR A 191 -5.32 -1.32 -16.66
CA TYR A 191 -4.94 -0.68 -15.39
C TYR A 191 -4.78 0.85 -15.42
N GLY A 192 -5.37 1.52 -16.41
CA GLY A 192 -5.39 2.98 -16.47
C GLY A 192 -6.36 3.64 -15.49
N LEU A 193 -7.28 2.87 -14.91
CA LEU A 193 -8.35 3.38 -14.04
C LEU A 193 -9.25 4.41 -14.76
N ASN A 194 -9.50 4.18 -16.04
CA ASN A 194 -10.33 5.04 -16.90
C ASN A 194 -11.81 4.90 -16.54
N TYR A 195 -12.22 3.75 -15.99
CA TYR A 195 -13.59 3.45 -15.58
C TYR A 195 -13.67 2.93 -14.13
N ASP A 196 -14.82 3.10 -13.49
CA ASP A 196 -15.02 2.69 -12.08
C ASP A 196 -14.83 1.19 -11.84
N ASN A 197 -15.19 0.36 -12.84
CA ASN A 197 -15.02 -1.09 -12.76
C ASN A 197 -13.54 -1.53 -12.83
N GLU A 198 -12.58 -0.61 -12.98
CA GLU A 198 -11.14 -0.90 -12.96
C GLU A 198 -10.52 -0.73 -11.56
N PHE A 199 -11.28 -0.30 -10.55
CA PHE A 199 -10.78 -0.02 -9.18
C PHE A 199 -10.51 -1.26 -8.32
N TYR A 200 -9.96 -2.32 -8.90
CA TYR A 200 -9.63 -3.57 -8.21
C TYR A 200 -8.13 -3.91 -8.25
N GLU A 201 -7.35 -3.29 -9.16
CA GLU A 201 -5.90 -3.52 -9.33
C GLU A 201 -5.13 -2.19 -9.26
N THR A 202 -5.38 -1.44 -8.19
CA THR A 202 -4.80 -0.09 -7.97
C THR A 202 -3.29 -0.13 -7.75
N GLN A 203 -2.74 -1.25 -7.30
CA GLN A 203 -1.31 -1.43 -7.15
C GLN A 203 -0.62 -1.55 -8.52
N ARG A 204 -1.19 -2.33 -9.45
CA ARG A 204 -0.67 -2.44 -10.82
C ARG A 204 -0.66 -1.10 -11.55
N ASN A 205 -1.67 -0.25 -11.33
CA ASN A 205 -1.65 1.13 -11.84
C ASN A 205 -0.39 1.88 -11.41
N VAL A 206 -0.11 1.99 -10.10
CA VAL A 206 1.09 2.70 -9.59
C VAL A 206 2.38 2.09 -10.13
N GLN A 207 2.45 0.76 -10.19
CA GLN A 207 3.61 0.03 -10.71
C GLN A 207 3.84 0.32 -12.20
N LEU A 208 2.79 0.36 -13.02
CA LEU A 208 2.88 0.65 -14.45
C LEU A 208 3.19 2.12 -14.71
N VAL A 209 2.54 3.05 -14.00
CA VAL A 209 2.88 4.49 -14.06
C VAL A 209 4.37 4.68 -13.78
N SER A 210 4.89 4.05 -12.72
CA SER A 210 6.31 4.12 -12.38
C SER A 210 7.23 3.61 -13.51
N SER A 211 6.86 2.51 -14.16
CA SER A 211 7.64 2.00 -15.30
C SER A 211 7.61 2.94 -16.51
N GLN A 212 6.45 3.56 -16.79
CA GLN A 212 6.28 4.49 -17.90
C GLN A 212 7.15 5.72 -17.69
N LEU A 213 7.18 6.23 -16.46
CA LEU A 213 8.08 7.31 -16.06
C LEU A 213 9.56 6.90 -16.21
N GLY A 214 9.91 5.66 -15.84
CA GLY A 214 11.23 5.08 -16.07
C GLY A 214 11.62 5.09 -17.55
N ASP A 215 10.76 4.59 -18.43
CA ASP A 215 10.97 4.59 -19.88
C ASP A 215 11.12 6.03 -20.42
N MET A 216 10.30 6.96 -19.95
CA MET A 216 10.36 8.38 -20.33
C MET A 216 11.53 9.16 -19.69
N GLY A 217 12.45 8.50 -18.98
CA GLY A 217 13.65 9.12 -18.42
C GLY A 217 13.42 9.91 -17.12
N LEU A 218 12.25 9.79 -16.49
CA LEU A 218 11.91 10.41 -15.21
C LEU A 218 12.26 9.54 -14.00
N GLY A 219 12.71 8.31 -14.25
CA GLY A 219 13.07 7.33 -13.22
C GLY A 219 11.88 6.48 -12.77
N ASP A 220 12.18 5.26 -12.34
CA ASP A 220 11.20 4.27 -11.90
C ASP A 220 11.12 4.27 -10.37
N ALA A 221 10.23 5.09 -9.82
CA ALA A 221 10.12 5.29 -8.37
C ALA A 221 9.77 4.01 -7.57
N ALA A 222 9.12 3.02 -8.18
CA ALA A 222 8.78 1.76 -7.55
C ALA A 222 10.02 0.92 -7.20
N THR A 223 11.11 1.03 -7.96
CA THR A 223 12.37 0.31 -7.65
C THR A 223 12.98 0.80 -6.34
N GLN A 224 12.61 1.99 -5.86
CA GLN A 224 13.08 2.53 -4.57
C GLN A 224 12.52 1.77 -3.37
N PHE A 225 11.57 0.85 -3.54
CA PHE A 225 11.20 -0.08 -2.47
C PHE A 225 12.38 -1.02 -2.13
N ALA A 226 13.29 -1.27 -3.07
CA ALA A 226 14.47 -2.12 -2.90
C ALA A 226 15.55 -1.53 -1.97
N GLY A 227 16.41 -2.41 -1.45
CA GLY A 227 17.47 -2.12 -0.48
C GLY A 227 17.14 -2.67 0.90
N ASP A 228 17.92 -2.26 1.90
CA ASP A 228 17.76 -2.79 3.26
C ASP A 228 16.48 -2.26 3.89
N ARG A 229 15.61 -3.16 4.34
CA ARG A 229 14.29 -2.87 4.94
C ARG A 229 14.07 -3.67 6.20
N ARG A 230 13.24 -3.13 7.08
CA ARG A 230 12.70 -3.83 8.25
C ARG A 230 11.19 -3.75 8.16
N PHE A 231 10.51 -4.86 8.49
CA PHE A 231 9.06 -4.97 8.37
C PHE A 231 8.47 -5.23 9.76
N VAL A 232 7.58 -4.38 10.23
CA VAL A 232 6.83 -4.60 11.47
C VAL A 232 5.45 -5.16 11.16
N ASN A 233 4.98 -6.10 11.96
CA ASN A 233 3.62 -6.62 11.88
C ASN A 233 2.65 -5.75 12.69
N ARG A 234 1.45 -5.50 12.15
CA ARG A 234 0.47 -4.60 12.80
C ARG A 234 -0.06 -5.14 14.11
N SER A 235 -0.27 -6.46 14.19
CA SER A 235 -0.84 -7.11 15.38
C SER A 235 0.21 -7.28 16.49
N SER A 236 1.31 -7.96 16.20
CA SER A 236 2.32 -8.31 17.22
C SER A 236 3.25 -7.16 17.59
N LYS A 237 3.37 -6.14 16.73
CA LYS A 237 4.39 -5.07 16.83
C LYS A 237 5.83 -5.59 16.77
N LEU A 238 5.99 -6.85 16.38
CA LEU A 238 7.28 -7.49 16.18
C LEU A 238 7.72 -7.39 14.72
N LEU A 239 9.01 -7.56 14.51
CA LEU A 239 9.62 -7.48 13.19
C LEU A 239 9.64 -8.84 12.50
N LEU A 240 9.63 -8.83 11.18
CA LEU A 240 9.94 -10.02 10.39
C LEU A 240 11.41 -10.38 10.59
N ASP A 241 11.69 -11.58 11.09
CA ASP A 241 13.02 -12.06 11.42
C ASP A 241 13.42 -13.25 10.53
N GLY A 242 14.54 -13.12 9.84
CA GLY A 242 15.12 -14.14 8.97
C GLY A 242 16.06 -15.10 9.72
N THR A 243 15.83 -15.35 11.01
CA THR A 243 16.61 -16.33 11.79
C THR A 243 16.26 -17.78 11.41
N GLY A 244 17.19 -18.71 11.63
CA GLY A 244 16.91 -20.14 11.54
C GLY A 244 16.58 -20.64 10.13
N THR A 245 15.72 -21.65 10.01
CA THR A 245 15.29 -22.25 8.73
C THR A 245 13.95 -21.73 8.23
N GLU A 246 13.16 -21.13 9.11
CA GLU A 246 11.84 -20.54 8.84
C GLU A 246 11.83 -19.14 9.46
N PRO A 247 11.23 -18.14 8.79
CA PRO A 247 11.13 -16.81 9.36
C PRO A 247 10.13 -16.78 10.52
N VAL A 248 10.41 -15.93 11.49
CA VAL A 248 9.62 -15.77 12.73
C VAL A 248 9.35 -14.30 13.03
N ALA A 249 8.49 -14.03 13.99
CA ALA A 249 8.36 -12.72 14.61
C ALA A 249 9.54 -12.48 15.57
N GLY A 250 10.32 -11.42 15.37
CA GLY A 250 11.49 -11.08 16.17
C GLY A 250 11.43 -9.72 16.84
N SER A 251 12.29 -9.51 17.83
CA SER A 251 12.48 -8.25 18.54
C SER A 251 13.96 -7.88 18.61
N GLY A 252 14.27 -6.58 18.77
CA GLY A 252 15.63 -6.07 18.90
C GLY A 252 16.17 -5.39 17.64
N THR A 253 17.49 -5.41 17.48
CA THR A 253 18.24 -4.66 16.45
C THR A 253 19.23 -5.53 15.65
N GLY A 254 19.11 -6.85 15.74
CA GLY A 254 20.01 -7.80 15.06
C GLY A 254 19.91 -7.72 13.53
N ALA A 255 20.98 -8.13 12.85
CA ALA A 255 21.06 -8.12 11.38
C ALA A 255 19.99 -9.00 10.71
N THR A 256 19.49 -10.03 11.39
CA THR A 256 18.44 -10.93 10.89
C THR A 256 17.06 -10.27 10.79
N LEU A 257 16.86 -9.13 11.46
CA LEU A 257 15.65 -8.30 11.37
C LEU A 257 15.68 -7.32 10.19
N THR A 258 16.79 -7.31 9.43
CA THR A 258 16.98 -6.50 8.24
C THR A 258 16.99 -7.42 7.01
N TRP A 259 16.21 -7.06 6.02
CA TRP A 259 16.03 -7.80 4.77
C TRP A 259 16.57 -6.96 3.62
N ASN A 260 17.45 -7.53 2.82
CA ASN A 260 17.84 -6.95 1.55
C ASN A 260 16.71 -7.21 0.56
N VAL A 261 15.92 -6.19 0.27
CA VAL A 261 14.77 -6.29 -0.64
C VAL A 261 15.24 -6.07 -2.06
N HIS A 262 14.97 -7.03 -2.94
CA HIS A 262 15.12 -6.85 -4.37
C HIS A 262 13.77 -6.55 -5.01
N TYR A 263 13.79 -5.74 -6.07
CA TYR A 263 12.61 -5.43 -6.87
C TYR A 263 12.74 -6.07 -8.25
N ALA A 264 11.69 -6.76 -8.69
CA ALA A 264 11.63 -7.47 -9.96
C ALA A 264 10.25 -7.23 -10.60
N ASP A 265 10.18 -6.25 -11.50
CA ASP A 265 9.04 -5.99 -12.39
C ASP A 265 7.67 -5.96 -11.69
N GLY A 266 7.58 -5.23 -10.58
CA GLY A 266 6.35 -5.06 -9.80
C GLY A 266 6.20 -6.01 -8.61
N TYR A 267 7.15 -6.93 -8.43
CA TYR A 267 7.24 -7.82 -7.28
C TYR A 267 8.49 -7.53 -6.46
N VAL A 268 8.46 -7.95 -5.20
CA VAL A 268 9.61 -7.87 -4.29
C VAL A 268 10.04 -9.26 -3.82
N GLU A 269 11.34 -9.43 -3.64
CA GLU A 269 11.97 -10.59 -3.00
C GLU A 269 12.62 -10.10 -1.71
N LEU A 270 12.27 -10.69 -0.57
CA LEU A 270 12.85 -10.32 0.72
C LEU A 270 13.96 -11.33 1.03
N VAL A 271 15.21 -10.87 1.06
CA VAL A 271 16.40 -11.72 1.28
C VAL A 271 17.00 -11.44 2.65
N SER A 272 17.14 -12.48 3.48
CA SER A 272 17.76 -12.40 4.79
C SER A 272 19.26 -12.12 4.69
N ALA A 273 19.87 -11.70 5.81
CA ALA A 273 21.30 -11.35 5.87
C ALA A 273 22.26 -12.47 5.42
N ASP A 274 21.82 -13.73 5.42
CA ASP A 274 22.59 -14.89 4.97
C ASP A 274 22.31 -15.29 3.51
N GLY A 275 21.56 -14.49 2.76
CA GLY A 275 21.35 -14.64 1.32
C GLY A 275 20.19 -15.55 0.91
N ARG A 276 19.39 -16.03 1.87
CA ARG A 276 18.17 -16.81 1.60
C ARG A 276 16.97 -15.89 1.44
N ALA A 277 16.04 -16.25 0.55
CA ALA A 277 14.80 -15.52 0.36
C ALA A 277 13.66 -16.18 1.17
N ILE A 278 12.70 -15.37 1.60
CA ILE A 278 11.43 -15.90 2.09
C ILE A 278 10.65 -16.53 0.94
N ASP A 279 10.26 -17.78 1.13
CA ASP A 279 9.68 -18.65 0.11
C ASP A 279 8.37 -19.25 0.64
N SER A 280 7.31 -19.21 -0.16
CA SER A 280 6.03 -19.85 0.18
C SER A 280 6.08 -21.38 0.12
N ALA A 281 7.18 -21.96 -0.37
CA ALA A 281 7.36 -23.36 -0.72
C ALA A 281 6.29 -23.89 -1.71
N GLY A 282 5.57 -22.99 -2.40
CA GLY A 282 4.41 -23.33 -3.22
C GLY A 282 3.18 -23.76 -2.41
N ASN A 283 3.16 -23.51 -1.10
CA ASN A 283 2.11 -23.96 -0.20
C ASN A 283 0.76 -23.26 -0.45
N THR A 284 -0.30 -24.06 -0.58
CA THR A 284 -1.65 -23.59 -0.91
C THR A 284 -2.68 -23.81 0.19
N ASN A 285 -2.32 -24.36 1.36
CA ASN A 285 -3.25 -24.44 2.48
C ASN A 285 -3.03 -23.27 3.46
N ASN A 286 -4.10 -22.85 4.12
CA ASN A 286 -4.00 -21.91 5.21
C ASN A 286 -3.33 -22.58 6.40
N GLY A 287 -2.30 -21.93 6.97
CA GLY A 287 -1.54 -22.51 8.08
C GLY A 287 -0.16 -23.01 7.68
N ASP A 288 0.07 -23.27 6.39
CA ASP A 288 1.33 -23.83 5.91
C ASP A 288 2.50 -22.84 6.14
N PRO A 289 3.67 -23.31 6.60
CA PRO A 289 4.80 -22.44 6.92
C PRO A 289 5.37 -21.78 5.66
N THR A 290 6.01 -20.63 5.85
CA THR A 290 7.01 -20.11 4.91
C THR A 290 8.39 -20.62 5.31
N VAL A 291 9.31 -20.70 4.34
CA VAL A 291 10.68 -21.18 4.59
C VAL A 291 11.72 -20.15 4.13
N LEU A 292 12.95 -20.28 4.62
CA LEU A 292 14.11 -19.56 4.11
C LEU A 292 14.88 -20.46 3.14
N ALA A 293 14.81 -20.18 1.85
CA ALA A 293 15.43 -20.97 0.78
C ALA A 293 16.50 -20.16 0.02
N PRO A 294 17.50 -20.79 -0.63
CA PRO A 294 18.41 -20.07 -1.51
C PRO A 294 17.66 -19.20 -2.51
N ARG A 295 18.08 -17.94 -2.66
CA ARG A 295 17.45 -17.01 -3.59
C ARG A 295 17.53 -17.57 -5.02
N SER A 296 16.40 -17.53 -5.72
CA SER A 296 16.23 -18.01 -7.08
C SER A 296 15.26 -17.11 -7.85
N GLN A 297 14.91 -17.47 -9.10
CA GLN A 297 13.85 -16.80 -9.87
C GLN A 297 12.46 -17.42 -9.65
N SER A 298 12.31 -18.25 -8.61
CA SER A 298 11.03 -18.89 -8.29
C SER A 298 9.97 -17.84 -7.98
N ILE A 299 8.80 -17.96 -8.61
CA ILE A 299 7.64 -17.12 -8.29
C ILE A 299 7.09 -17.40 -6.87
N ALA A 300 7.52 -18.48 -6.21
CA ALA A 300 7.27 -18.74 -4.79
C ALA A 300 8.02 -17.77 -3.86
N GLN A 301 9.08 -17.10 -4.35
CA GLN A 301 9.89 -16.13 -3.61
C GLN A 301 9.51 -14.67 -3.92
N GLN A 302 8.50 -14.48 -4.78
CA GLN A 302 8.09 -13.17 -5.27
C GLN A 302 6.77 -12.75 -4.64
N TRP A 303 6.76 -11.52 -4.13
CA TRP A 303 5.66 -11.00 -3.33
C TRP A 303 5.15 -9.70 -3.92
N GLU A 304 3.84 -9.58 -4.01
CA GLU A 304 3.11 -8.38 -4.41
C GLU A 304 2.72 -7.59 -3.16
N LEU A 305 2.89 -6.28 -3.23
CA LEU A 305 2.50 -5.36 -2.16
C LEU A 305 1.06 -4.94 -2.37
N LEU A 306 0.14 -5.38 -1.50
CA LEU A 306 -1.25 -4.94 -1.51
C LEU A 306 -1.47 -3.92 -0.40
N THR A 307 -1.58 -2.65 -0.77
CA THR A 307 -1.77 -1.54 0.16
C THR A 307 -3.10 -1.61 0.93
N THR A 308 -3.07 -1.05 2.13
CA THR A 308 -4.26 -0.61 2.89
C THR A 308 -4.40 0.91 2.81
N ASP A 309 -5.38 1.48 3.51
CA ASP A 309 -5.68 2.92 3.48
C ASP A 309 -4.71 3.80 4.31
N ASP A 310 -3.78 3.20 5.05
CA ASP A 310 -3.01 3.86 6.12
C ASP A 310 -1.51 3.54 6.14
N GLY A 311 -0.93 3.24 4.97
CA GLY A 311 0.51 2.99 4.81
C GLY A 311 0.94 1.55 5.07
N TRP A 312 0.05 0.73 5.62
CA TRP A 312 0.26 -0.71 5.76
C TRP A 312 0.03 -1.43 4.44
N PHE A 313 0.54 -2.64 4.34
CA PHE A 313 0.35 -3.48 3.19
C PHE A 313 0.39 -4.96 3.55
N LEU A 314 -0.21 -5.78 2.70
CA LEU A 314 -0.05 -7.22 2.71
C LEU A 314 1.05 -7.60 1.71
N LEU A 315 1.76 -8.69 1.99
CA LEU A 315 2.69 -9.32 1.04
C LEU A 315 2.01 -10.57 0.48
N ARG A 316 1.45 -10.48 -0.73
CA ARG A 316 0.77 -11.60 -1.42
C ARG A 316 1.77 -12.36 -2.28
N ASN A 317 1.88 -13.66 -2.08
CA ASN A 317 2.74 -14.52 -2.88
C ASN A 317 2.25 -14.59 -4.33
N ARG A 318 3.16 -14.42 -5.30
CA ARG A 318 2.84 -14.44 -6.74
C ARG A 318 2.34 -15.81 -7.21
N GLN A 319 2.82 -16.90 -6.63
CA GLN A 319 2.42 -18.26 -7.04
C GLN A 319 1.11 -18.70 -6.41
N THR A 320 0.96 -18.51 -5.10
CA THR A 320 -0.14 -19.12 -4.33
C THR A 320 -1.29 -18.16 -4.05
N PHE A 321 -1.11 -16.86 -4.33
CA PHE A 321 -2.05 -15.77 -4.03
C PHE A 321 -2.42 -15.64 -2.55
N LYS A 322 -1.64 -16.26 -1.66
CA LYS A 322 -1.78 -16.15 -0.21
C LYS A 322 -0.88 -15.06 0.36
N CYS A 323 -1.30 -14.49 1.46
CA CYS A 323 -0.60 -13.42 2.15
C CYS A 323 0.30 -13.94 3.26
N LEU A 324 1.42 -13.23 3.46
CA LEU A 324 2.34 -13.44 4.57
C LEU A 324 1.65 -13.12 5.90
N ASP A 325 1.55 -14.12 6.76
CA ASP A 325 0.74 -14.11 7.96
C ASP A 325 1.61 -14.45 9.18
N ASN A 326 1.70 -13.53 10.13
CA ASN A 326 2.16 -13.88 11.47
C ASN A 326 0.99 -14.61 12.15
N VAL A 327 1.23 -15.81 12.70
CA VAL A 327 0.19 -16.78 13.17
C VAL A 327 -0.90 -16.26 14.13
N GLY A 328 -0.92 -14.97 14.48
CA GLY A 328 -1.86 -14.31 15.38
C GLY A 328 -1.34 -14.24 16.81
N GLU A 329 -0.20 -14.85 17.07
CA GLU A 329 0.51 -14.78 18.34
C GLU A 329 1.34 -13.50 18.44
N LEU A 330 1.37 -12.91 19.64
CA LEU A 330 2.07 -11.65 19.90
C LEU A 330 3.51 -11.84 20.42
N GLY A 331 3.96 -13.09 20.55
CA GLY A 331 5.26 -13.43 21.13
C GLY A 331 6.38 -13.51 20.09
N ALA A 332 7.61 -13.17 20.50
CA ALA A 332 8.79 -13.43 19.68
C ALA A 332 8.99 -14.93 19.48
N GLY A 333 9.43 -15.32 18.28
CA GLY A 333 9.51 -16.71 17.83
C GLY A 333 8.23 -17.24 17.19
N ALA A 334 7.12 -16.48 17.20
CA ALA A 334 5.90 -16.88 16.53
C ALA A 334 6.14 -17.09 15.02
N SER A 335 5.65 -18.19 14.46
CA SER A 335 5.89 -18.54 13.07
C SER A 335 5.30 -17.53 12.08
N ILE A 336 5.93 -17.45 10.92
CA ILE A 336 5.41 -16.77 9.75
C ILE A 336 4.98 -17.83 8.72
N ARG A 337 3.73 -17.72 8.28
CA ARG A 337 3.05 -18.70 7.42
C ARG A 337 2.35 -18.02 6.26
N VAL A 338 1.70 -18.82 5.42
CA VAL A 338 0.76 -18.33 4.41
C VAL A 338 -0.69 -18.53 4.84
N TRP A 339 -1.54 -17.56 4.48
CA TRP A 339 -2.98 -17.61 4.68
C TRP A 339 -3.68 -16.84 3.57
N ASP A 340 -4.96 -17.13 3.31
CA ASP A 340 -5.76 -16.31 2.40
C ASP A 340 -5.70 -14.83 2.80
N CYS A 341 -5.58 -13.95 1.81
CA CYS A 341 -5.51 -12.52 2.05
C CYS A 341 -6.87 -12.01 2.55
N GLY A 342 -6.96 -11.76 3.86
CA GLY A 342 -8.18 -11.26 4.53
C GLY A 342 -8.04 -9.83 5.05
N GLY A 343 -6.84 -9.25 4.99
CA GLY A 343 -6.59 -7.91 5.53
C GLY A 343 -6.59 -7.85 7.05
N HIS A 344 -6.47 -8.98 7.74
CA HIS A 344 -6.38 -9.00 9.20
C HIS A 344 -5.08 -8.34 9.69
N PRO A 345 -5.04 -7.71 10.88
CA PRO A 345 -3.85 -7.02 11.37
C PRO A 345 -2.58 -7.90 11.43
N ASN A 346 -2.72 -9.20 11.64
CA ASN A 346 -1.59 -10.14 11.66
C ASN A 346 -1.02 -10.45 10.25
N GLN A 347 -1.68 -10.00 9.18
CA GLN A 347 -1.23 -10.07 7.78
C GLN A 347 -0.70 -8.72 7.26
N GLN A 348 -0.80 -7.67 8.07
CA GLN A 348 -0.43 -6.33 7.68
C GLN A 348 0.97 -5.99 8.17
N TRP A 349 1.77 -5.49 7.25
CA TRP A 349 3.16 -5.13 7.44
C TRP A 349 3.38 -3.65 7.13
N HIS A 350 4.39 -3.06 7.76
CA HIS A 350 4.82 -1.69 7.48
C HIS A 350 6.35 -1.60 7.54
N LEU A 351 6.93 -0.69 6.77
CA LEU A 351 8.36 -0.43 6.86
C LEU A 351 8.68 0.37 8.13
N VAL A 352 9.81 0.05 8.77
CA VAL A 352 10.30 0.74 9.98
C VAL A 352 11.79 1.06 9.91
N ARG A 353 12.19 2.13 10.59
CA ARG A 353 13.61 2.47 10.81
C ARG A 353 14.00 2.19 12.26
#